data_AF-A0A392QXR1-F1
#
_entry.id   AF-A0A392QXR1-F1
#
_cell.length_a   1.000
_cell.length_b   1.000
_cell.length_c   1.000
_cell.angle_alpha   90.00
_cell.angle_beta   90.00
_cell.angle_gamma   90.00
#
_symmetry.space_group_name_H-M   'P 1'
#
loop_
_entity.id
_entity.type
_entity.pdbx_description
1 polymer ?
#
loop_
_entity_poly.entity_id
_entity_poly.type
_entity_poly.pdbx_seq_one_letter_code
_entity_poly.pdbx_strand_id
1 'polypeptide(L)'
;MPTIVWKKVVRIQREFLWGGVRGGRKISWVKWSVVCREKDQGGLGVRDVRLVNLSLLTKWRWRLLQPGLPIWKVLVAKYGNHICHHVDG
;
A
#
# COMPACT_ATOMS: atom_id res chain seq x y z
N MET A 1 -5.93 3.12 3.10
CA MET A 1 -4.67 2.61 3.68
C MET A 1 -4.32 3.45 4.90
N PRO A 2 -3.98 2.86 6.06
CA PRO A 2 -3.58 3.62 7.24
C PRO A 2 -2.34 4.49 6.98
N THR A 3 -2.39 5.74 7.40
CA THR A 3 -1.33 6.74 7.15
C THR A 3 0.01 6.34 7.74
N ILE A 4 0.00 5.65 8.89
CA ILE A 4 1.20 5.15 9.57
C ILE A 4 1.93 4.12 8.72
N VAL A 5 1.21 3.16 8.15
CA VAL A 5 1.79 2.10 7.29
C VAL A 5 2.40 2.73 6.04
N TRP A 6 1.68 3.66 5.42
CA TRP A 6 2.16 4.39 4.25
C TRP A 6 3.47 5.12 4.56
N LYS A 7 3.52 5.89 5.65
CA LYS A 7 4.72 6.62 6.07
C LYS A 7 5.89 5.67 6.35
N LYS A 8 5.65 4.51 6.97
CA LYS A 8 6.68 3.49 7.22
C LYS A 8 7.27 2.93 5.92
N VAL A 9 6.44 2.56 4.95
CA VAL A 9 6.92 2.02 3.67
C VAL A 9 7.71 3.08 2.90
N VAL A 10 7.21 4.32 2.82
CA VAL A 10 7.94 5.43 2.18
C VAL A 10 9.27 5.71 2.88
N ARG A 11 9.30 5.61 4.21
CA ARG A 11 10.54 5.74 4.99
C ARG A 11 11.56 4.67 4.60
N ILE A 12 11.17 3.40 4.53
CA ILE A 12 12.07 2.30 4.12
C ILE A 12 12.60 2.54 2.70
N GLN A 13 11.74 2.95 1.76
CA GLN A 13 12.17 3.25 0.39
C GLN A 13 13.17 4.41 0.33
N ARG A 14 12.96 5.45 1.16
CA ARG A 14 13.89 6.59 1.27
C ARG A 14 15.21 6.21 1.93
N GLU A 15 15.16 5.39 2.98
CA GLU A 15 16.34 4.85 3.65
C GLU A 15 17.13 3.93 2.72
N PHE A 16 16.47 3.15 1.87
CA PHE A 16 17.16 2.37 0.84
C PHE A 16 17.85 3.27 -0.20
N LEU A 17 17.16 4.31 -0.68
CA LEU A 17 17.69 5.18 -1.74
C LEU A 17 18.77 6.15 -1.26
N TRP A 18 18.61 6.69 -0.04
CA TRP A 18 19.45 7.76 0.50
C TRP A 18 20.17 7.38 1.80
N GLY A 19 19.86 6.25 2.41
CA GLY A 19 20.59 5.74 3.56
C GLY A 19 21.94 5.20 3.08
N GLY A 20 23.03 5.79 3.57
CA GLY A 20 24.36 5.24 3.32
C GLY A 20 24.52 3.85 3.97
N VAL A 21 25.59 3.14 3.61
CA VAL A 21 25.96 1.80 4.10
C VAL A 21 25.98 1.67 5.64
N ARG A 22 26.11 2.80 6.36
CA ARG A 22 26.13 2.86 7.84
C ARG A 22 24.90 3.54 8.48
N GLY A 23 23.76 3.61 7.78
CA GLY A 23 22.53 4.17 8.34
C GLY A 23 22.54 5.68 8.55
N GLY A 24 23.51 6.39 7.97
CA GLY A 24 23.57 7.86 8.01
C GLY A 24 22.44 8.48 7.18
N ARG A 25 21.68 9.39 7.79
CA ARG A 25 20.61 10.15 7.12
C ARG A 25 21.23 11.20 6.20
N LYS A 26 21.41 10.88 4.92
CA LYS A 26 21.79 11.88 3.91
C LYS A 26 20.60 12.78 3.59
N ILE A 27 20.88 14.07 3.37
CA ILE A 27 19.86 15.05 2.98
C ILE A 27 19.36 14.67 1.57
N SER A 28 18.06 14.40 1.45
CA SER A 28 17.41 14.21 0.15
C SER A 28 17.05 15.57 -0.44
N TRP A 29 17.83 16.03 -1.42
CA TRP A 29 17.56 17.29 -2.13
C TRP A 29 16.37 17.22 -3.10
N VAL A 30 15.97 16.00 -3.47
CA VAL A 30 14.87 15.75 -4.41
C VAL A 30 13.60 15.38 -3.64
N LYS A 31 12.49 16.07 -3.95
CA LYS A 31 11.17 15.73 -3.41
C LYS A 31 10.79 14.30 -3.82
N TRP A 32 10.23 13.53 -2.89
CA TRP A 32 9.82 12.14 -3.16
C TRP A 32 8.78 12.01 -4.28
N SER A 33 7.93 13.03 -4.48
CA SER A 33 7.00 13.07 -5.60
C SER A 33 7.69 13.12 -6.97
N VAL A 34 8.90 13.67 -7.06
CA VAL A 34 9.71 13.69 -8.28
C VAL A 34 10.37 12.33 -8.50
N VAL A 35 10.88 11.72 -7.43
CA VAL A 35 11.42 10.33 -7.46
C VAL A 35 10.39 9.33 -7.99
N CYS A 36 9.11 9.52 -7.63
CA CYS A 36 8.03 8.64 -8.08
C CYS A 36 7.57 8.87 -9.53
N ARG A 37 8.04 9.92 -10.22
CA ARG A 37 7.70 10.12 -11.64
C ARG A 37 8.37 9.06 -12.50
N GLU A 38 7.84 8.88 -13.70
CA GLU A 38 8.42 7.98 -14.69
C GLU A 38 9.83 8.45 -15.10
N LYS A 39 10.65 7.51 -15.60
CA LYS A 39 12.03 7.80 -16.01
C LYS A 39 12.10 8.83 -17.13
N ASP A 40 11.15 8.77 -18.06
CA ASP A 40 11.00 9.73 -19.16
C ASP A 40 10.67 11.16 -18.67
N GLN A 41 10.05 11.27 -17.49
CA GLN A 41 9.69 12.55 -16.87
C GLN A 41 10.72 13.03 -15.82
N GLY A 42 11.95 12.50 -15.88
CA GLY A 42 13.04 12.86 -14.96
C GLY A 42 12.90 12.29 -13.54
N GLY A 43 12.03 11.30 -13.33
CA GLY A 43 11.93 10.55 -12.08
C GLY A 43 12.72 9.24 -12.09
N LEU A 44 12.64 8.49 -11.00
CA LEU A 44 13.27 7.16 -10.89
C LEU A 44 12.32 6.01 -11.24
N GLY A 45 11.04 6.30 -11.50
CA GLY A 45 10.00 5.31 -11.74
C GLY A 45 9.59 4.53 -10.49
N VAL A 46 9.88 5.05 -9.29
CA VAL A 46 9.47 4.42 -8.03
C VAL A 46 7.94 4.52 -7.92
N ARG A 47 7.26 3.38 -7.77
CA ARG A 47 5.79 3.39 -7.70
C ARG A 47 5.30 4.06 -6.41
N ASP A 48 4.35 4.98 -6.54
CA ASP A 48 3.64 5.55 -5.39
C ASP A 48 2.83 4.43 -4.71
N VAL A 49 3.19 4.10 -3.46
CA VAL A 49 2.55 3.05 -2.65
C VAL A 49 1.03 3.31 -2.45
N ARG A 50 0.53 4.56 -2.52
CA ARG A 50 -0.92 4.84 -2.50
C ARG A 50 -1.59 4.33 -3.75
N LEU A 51 -0.99 4.59 -4.92
CA LEU A 51 -1.50 4.12 -6.21
C LEU A 51 -1.43 2.60 -6.29
N VAL A 52 -0.34 2.00 -5.79
CA VAL A 52 -0.23 0.53 -5.70
C VAL A 52 -1.28 -0.04 -4.74
N ASN A 53 -1.50 0.57 -3.59
CA ASN A 53 -2.54 0.11 -2.66
C ASN A 53 -3.93 0.22 -3.31
N LEU A 54 -4.21 1.31 -4.03
CA LEU A 54 -5.48 1.48 -4.73
C LEU A 54 -5.67 0.40 -5.81
N SER A 55 -4.66 0.14 -6.65
CA SER A 55 -4.76 -0.88 -7.68
C SER A 55 -4.92 -2.29 -7.10
N LEU A 56 -4.25 -2.58 -5.98
CA LEU A 56 -4.44 -3.82 -5.24
C LEU A 56 -5.86 -3.92 -4.69
N LEU A 57 -6.40 -2.88 -4.07
CA LEU A 57 -7.78 -2.86 -3.58
C LEU A 57 -8.78 -3.09 -4.72
N THR A 58 -8.59 -2.46 -5.88
CA THR A 58 -9.43 -2.68 -7.06
C THR A 58 -9.33 -4.13 -7.53
N LYS A 59 -8.12 -4.71 -7.58
CA LYS A 59 -7.90 -6.12 -7.94
C LYS A 59 -8.58 -7.07 -6.94
N TRP A 60 -8.50 -6.78 -5.65
CA TRP A 60 -9.18 -7.54 -4.60
C TRP A 60 -10.69 -7.45 -4.71
N ARG A 61 -11.22 -6.24 -4.92
CA ARG A 61 -12.66 -6.01 -5.14
C ARG A 61 -13.15 -6.77 -6.37
N TRP A 62 -12.41 -6.74 -7.46
CA TRP A 62 -12.74 -7.50 -8.67
C TRP A 62 -12.80 -9.01 -8.40
N ARG A 63 -11.81 -9.56 -7.67
CA ARG A 63 -11.82 -10.97 -7.26
C ARG A 63 -12.98 -11.35 -6.36
N LEU A 64 -13.44 -10.44 -5.50
CA LEU A 64 -14.60 -10.66 -4.64
C LEU A 64 -15.90 -10.77 -5.45
N LEU A 65 -16.00 -10.01 -6.54
CA LEU A 65 -17.18 -9.99 -7.42
C LEU A 65 -17.21 -11.14 -8.43
N GLN A 66 -16.10 -11.88 -8.60
CA GLN A 66 -16.05 -13.00 -9.54
C GLN A 66 -16.80 -14.22 -8.98
N PRO A 67 -17.80 -14.75 -9.71
CA PRO A 67 -18.49 -15.97 -9.32
C PRO A 67 -17.51 -17.15 -9.41
N GLY A 68 -17.31 -17.85 -8.28
CA GLY A 68 -16.47 -19.07 -8.21
C GLY A 68 -15.32 -19.03 -7.21
N LEU A 69 -14.89 -17.86 -6.71
CA LEU A 69 -13.90 -17.81 -5.62
C LEU A 69 -14.58 -17.80 -4.24
N PRO A 70 -14.31 -18.78 -3.36
CA PRO A 70 -14.92 -18.85 -2.03
C PRO A 70 -14.33 -17.83 -1.03
N ILE A 71 -13.64 -16.79 -1.50
CA ILE A 71 -12.96 -15.81 -0.65
C ILE A 71 -13.94 -15.11 0.31
N TRP A 72 -15.18 -14.92 -0.15
CA TRP A 72 -16.28 -14.41 0.66
C TRP A 72 -16.63 -15.35 1.83
N LYS A 73 -16.68 -16.67 1.60
CA LYS A 73 -16.95 -17.67 2.65
C LYS A 73 -15.87 -17.66 3.72
N VAL A 74 -14.60 -17.53 3.32
CA VAL A 74 -13.47 -17.41 4.26
C VAL A 74 -13.55 -16.11 5.06
N LEU A 75 -13.94 -15.01 4.41
CA LEU A 75 -14.07 -13.72 5.06
C LEU A 75 -15.21 -13.74 6.11
N VAL A 76 -16.37 -14.31 5.77
CA VAL A 76 -17.48 -14.51 6.70
C VAL A 76 -17.11 -15.47 7.83
N ALA A 77 -16.43 -16.59 7.54
CA ALA A 77 -15.99 -17.51 8.60
C ALA A 77 -15.01 -16.86 9.58
N LYS A 78 -14.14 -15.95 9.11
CA LYS A 78 -13.12 -15.30 9.94
C LYS A 78 -13.63 -14.06 10.68
N TYR A 79 -14.54 -13.29 10.07
CA TYR A 79 -14.97 -11.98 10.56
C TYR A 79 -16.49 -11.85 10.77
N GLY A 80 -17.30 -12.79 10.29
CA GLY A 80 -18.76 -12.74 10.32
C GLY A 80 -19.36 -12.72 11.72
N ASN A 81 -18.76 -13.43 12.68
CA ASN A 81 -19.22 -13.42 14.08
C ASN A 81 -19.18 -12.01 14.70
N HIS A 82 -18.28 -11.13 14.26
CA HIS A 82 -18.17 -9.76 14.79
C HIS A 82 -19.18 -8.79 14.16
N ILE A 83 -19.85 -9.19 13.07
CA ILE A 83 -20.82 -8.35 12.35
C ILE A 83 -22.24 -8.60 12.88
N CYS A 84 -22.57 -9.85 13.26
CA CYS A 84 -23.89 -10.21 13.77
C CYS A 84 -24.20 -9.58 15.15
N HIS A 85 -23.22 -9.37 16.02
CA HIS A 85 -23.43 -8.75 17.34
C HIS A 85 -23.75 -7.24 17.32
N HIS A 86 -23.78 -6.59 16.15
CA HIS A 86 -24.11 -5.16 16.04
C HIS A 86 -25.48 -4.90 15.38
N VAL A 87 -26.21 -5.94 15.03
CA VAL A 87 -27.57 -5.83 14.44
C VAL A 87 -28.66 -6.12 15.48
N ASP A 88 -28.31 -6.76 16.60
CA ASP A 88 -29.23 -7.13 17.68
C ASP A 88 -29.10 -6.24 18.93
N GLY A 89 -28.76 -4.96 18.77
CA GLY A 89 -28.62 -3.98 19.86
C GLY A 89 -29.38 -2.69 19.59
#